data_AF-A0A4P6XAH6-F1
#
_entry.id   AF-A0A4P6XAH6-F1
#
_cell.length_a   1.000
_cell.length_b   1.000
_cell.length_c   1.000
_cell.angle_alpha   90.00
_cell.angle_beta   90.00
_cell.angle_gamma   90.00
#
_symmetry.space_group_name_H-M   'P 1'
#
loop_
_entity.id
_entity.type
_entity.pdbx_description
1 polymer ?
#
loop_
_entity_poly.entity_id
_entity_poly.type
_entity_poly.pdbx_seq_one_letter_code
_entity_poly.pdbx_strand_id
1 'polypeptide(L)'
;MSAAISHTGICATDPHRGWLADRNQILAAINKEGLHTDEQIDDLLKIMVAIEKRINDTPARTSDGLVAKMVLAFQMTAEGHELSEKAAADIVREAQCLLDIGSLAGASDEIQMRRAA
;
A
#
# COMPACT_ATOMS: atom_id res chain seq x y z
N MET A 1 -45.70 -16.48 -0.64
CA MET A 1 -44.43 -16.89 -1.26
C MET A 1 -44.00 -15.78 -2.20
N SER A 2 -42.93 -15.07 -1.89
CA SER A 2 -42.25 -14.20 -2.87
C SER A 2 -40.79 -14.10 -2.44
N ALA A 3 -39.91 -14.36 -3.41
CA ALA A 3 -38.53 -14.75 -3.21
C ALA A 3 -37.70 -13.62 -2.59
N ALA A 4 -36.95 -13.94 -1.54
CA ALA A 4 -35.85 -13.11 -1.09
C ALA A 4 -34.82 -13.05 -2.23
N ILE A 5 -34.63 -11.87 -2.80
CA ILE A 5 -33.48 -11.58 -3.63
C ILE A 5 -32.28 -11.68 -2.68
N SER A 6 -31.58 -12.82 -2.73
CA SER A 6 -30.29 -12.97 -2.08
C SER A 6 -29.34 -11.98 -2.73
N HIS A 7 -29.20 -10.81 -2.12
CA HIS A 7 -28.14 -9.86 -2.42
C HIS A 7 -26.85 -10.47 -1.87
N THR A 8 -26.30 -11.46 -2.58
CA THR A 8 -24.90 -11.85 -2.43
C THR A 8 -24.06 -10.74 -3.02
N GLY A 9 -24.09 -9.57 -2.37
CA GLY A 9 -23.05 -8.58 -2.51
C GLY A 9 -21.80 -9.26 -1.98
N ILE A 10 -20.95 -9.72 -2.89
CA ILE A 10 -19.56 -10.06 -2.55
C ILE A 10 -19.04 -8.82 -1.83
N CYS A 11 -18.87 -8.90 -0.51
CA CYS A 11 -18.21 -7.85 0.26
C CYS A 11 -16.89 -7.59 -0.48
N ALA A 12 -16.68 -6.37 -0.97
CA ALA A 12 -15.48 -6.04 -1.71
C ALA A 12 -14.26 -6.46 -0.88
N THR A 13 -13.53 -7.48 -1.31
CA THR A 13 -12.31 -7.91 -0.63
C THR A 13 -11.15 -7.18 -1.30
N ASP A 14 -10.49 -6.32 -0.54
CA ASP A 14 -9.27 -5.69 -0.99
C ASP A 14 -8.15 -6.75 -1.16
N PRO A 15 -7.46 -6.77 -2.31
CA PRO A 15 -6.38 -7.74 -2.56
C PRO A 15 -5.06 -7.38 -1.84
N HIS A 16 -4.99 -6.20 -1.21
CA HIS A 16 -3.75 -5.64 -0.65
C HIS A 16 -3.09 -6.54 0.39
N ARG A 17 -3.87 -7.27 1.20
CA ARG A 17 -3.30 -8.20 2.19
C ARG A 17 -2.53 -9.34 1.53
N GLY A 18 -3.05 -9.88 0.42
CA GLY A 18 -2.37 -10.92 -0.34
C GLY A 18 -1.08 -10.39 -0.96
N TRP A 19 -1.16 -9.22 -1.61
CA TRP A 19 0.01 -8.58 -2.20
C TRP A 19 1.10 -8.24 -1.16
N LEU A 20 0.70 -7.76 0.02
CA LEU A 20 1.65 -7.49 1.10
C LEU A 20 2.33 -8.78 1.60
N ALA A 21 1.60 -9.88 1.66
CA ALA A 21 2.19 -11.18 1.99
C ALA A 21 3.20 -11.63 0.93
N ASP A 22 2.88 -11.50 -0.35
CA ASP A 22 3.79 -11.81 -1.46
C ASP A 22 5.08 -10.97 -1.39
N ARG A 23 4.93 -9.66 -1.13
CA ARG A 23 6.05 -8.72 -0.92
C ARG A 23 6.94 -9.18 0.23
N ASN A 24 6.37 -9.53 1.37
CA ASN A 24 7.12 -9.98 2.54
C ASN A 24 7.85 -11.30 2.30
N GLN A 25 7.29 -12.21 1.50
CA GLN A 25 7.96 -13.45 1.10
C GLN A 25 9.18 -13.17 0.22
N ILE A 26 9.07 -12.23 -0.72
CA ILE A 26 10.19 -11.82 -1.58
C ILE A 26 11.30 -11.15 -0.76
N LEU A 27 10.95 -10.22 0.14
CA LEU A 27 11.93 -9.61 1.03
C LEU A 27 12.66 -10.67 1.87
N ALA A 28 11.93 -11.64 2.42
CA ALA A 28 12.51 -12.73 3.19
C ALA A 28 13.45 -13.61 2.36
N ALA A 29 13.16 -13.81 1.06
CA ALA A 29 14.03 -14.52 0.14
C ALA A 29 15.31 -13.74 -0.15
N ILE A 30 15.21 -12.43 -0.44
CA ILE A 30 16.36 -11.54 -0.69
C ILE A 30 17.29 -11.51 0.53
N ASN A 31 16.74 -11.39 1.74
CA ASN A 31 17.51 -11.32 2.98
C ASN A 31 18.13 -12.65 3.41
N LYS A 32 17.89 -13.75 2.68
CA LYS A 32 18.46 -15.05 3.00
C LYS A 32 19.80 -15.24 2.29
N GLU A 33 20.87 -15.05 3.05
CA GLU A 33 22.26 -15.14 2.55
C GLU A 33 22.56 -16.47 1.83
N GLY A 34 23.31 -16.38 0.73
CA GLY A 34 23.87 -17.54 0.02
C GLY A 34 22.88 -18.36 -0.82
N LEU A 35 21.65 -17.89 -1.01
CA LEU A 35 20.64 -18.59 -1.83
C LEU A 35 20.49 -18.06 -3.25
N HIS A 36 20.91 -16.82 -3.51
CA HIS A 36 20.63 -16.13 -4.76
C HIS A 36 21.90 -15.49 -5.31
N THR A 37 22.04 -15.50 -6.65
CA THR A 37 23.02 -14.65 -7.33
C THR A 37 22.56 -13.21 -7.35
N ASP A 38 23.47 -12.28 -7.66
CA ASP A 38 23.14 -10.86 -7.77
C ASP A 38 22.03 -10.63 -8.82
N GLU A 39 22.08 -11.31 -9.98
CA GLU A 39 21.04 -11.19 -11.00
C GLU A 39 19.67 -11.70 -10.52
N GLN A 40 19.64 -12.74 -9.68
CA GLN A 40 18.41 -13.25 -9.09
C GLN A 40 17.84 -12.29 -8.05
N ILE A 41 18.71 -11.64 -7.27
CA ILE A 41 18.31 -10.59 -6.32
C ILE A 41 17.71 -9.42 -7.09
N ASP A 42 18.32 -8.99 -8.19
CA ASP A 42 17.80 -7.91 -9.03
C ASP A 42 16.41 -8.23 -9.59
N ASP A 43 16.18 -9.47 -10.03
CA ASP A 43 14.86 -9.88 -10.54
C ASP A 43 13.80 -9.94 -9.43
N LEU A 44 14.17 -10.42 -8.24
CA LEU A 44 13.29 -10.39 -7.06
C LEU A 44 12.94 -8.95 -6.64
N LEU A 45 13.91 -8.04 -6.66
CA LEU A 45 13.69 -6.62 -6.37
C LEU A 45 12.73 -5.98 -7.38
N LYS A 46 12.83 -6.28 -8.68
CA LYS A 46 11.88 -5.80 -9.70
C LYS A 46 10.45 -6.26 -9.40
N ILE A 47 10.28 -7.52 -8.99
CA ILE A 47 8.96 -8.07 -8.62
C ILE A 47 8.44 -7.37 -7.37
N MET A 48 9.30 -7.19 -6.35
CA MET A 48 8.95 -6.49 -5.11
C MET A 48 8.45 -5.08 -5.39
N VAL A 49 9.20 -4.29 -6.16
CA VAL A 49 8.83 -2.91 -6.56
C VAL A 49 7.51 -2.89 -7.34
N ALA A 50 7.28 -3.87 -8.23
CA ALA A 50 6.02 -3.97 -8.96
C ALA A 50 4.81 -4.22 -8.03
N ILE A 51 4.99 -5.03 -6.98
CA ILE A 51 3.96 -5.29 -5.96
C ILE A 51 3.71 -4.04 -5.11
N GLU A 52 4.77 -3.36 -4.65
CA GLU A 52 4.66 -2.12 -3.87
C GLU A 52 3.92 -1.05 -4.65
N LYS A 53 4.28 -0.86 -5.93
CA LYS A 53 3.56 0.03 -6.83
C LYS A 53 2.08 -0.35 -6.95
N ARG A 54 1.78 -1.66 -7.08
CA ARG A 54 0.41 -2.16 -7.19
C ARG A 54 -0.41 -1.89 -5.92
N ILE A 55 0.17 -2.06 -4.74
CA ILE A 55 -0.45 -1.74 -3.45
C ILE A 55 -0.73 -0.24 -3.35
N ASN A 56 0.23 0.60 -3.72
CA ASN A 56 0.09 2.06 -3.64
C ASN A 56 -0.92 2.63 -4.64
N ASP A 57 -0.88 2.16 -5.89
CA ASP A 57 -1.74 2.68 -6.98
C ASP A 57 -3.19 2.16 -6.91
N THR A 58 -3.44 1.08 -6.16
CA THR A 58 -4.80 0.54 -6.00
C THR A 58 -5.47 1.18 -4.79
N PRO A 59 -6.62 1.86 -4.94
CA PRO A 59 -7.35 2.40 -3.80
C PRO A 59 -7.85 1.29 -2.88
N ALA A 60 -7.68 1.44 -1.56
CA ALA A 60 -8.35 0.60 -0.59
C ALA A 60 -9.86 0.88 -0.56
N ARG A 61 -10.67 -0.17 -0.46
CA ARG A 61 -12.13 -0.13 -0.31
C ARG A 61 -12.60 -0.66 1.04
N THR A 62 -11.70 -1.23 1.84
CA THR A 62 -11.94 -1.74 3.19
C THR A 62 -10.85 -1.28 4.15
N SER A 63 -11.15 -1.33 5.44
CA SER A 63 -10.18 -1.07 6.51
C SER A 63 -8.96 -1.99 6.42
N ASP A 64 -9.17 -3.26 6.04
CA ASP A 64 -8.08 -4.24 5.92
C ASP A 64 -7.13 -3.89 4.78
N GLY A 65 -7.66 -3.44 3.64
CA GLY A 65 -6.85 -2.97 2.52
C GLY A 65 -6.05 -1.71 2.89
N LEU A 66 -6.68 -0.79 3.61
CA LEU A 66 -6.02 0.41 4.12
C LEU A 66 -4.89 0.07 5.10
N VAL A 67 -5.14 -0.83 6.05
CA VAL A 67 -4.11 -1.28 7.01
C VAL A 67 -2.94 -1.91 6.26
N ALA A 68 -3.18 -2.72 5.23
CA ALA A 68 -2.09 -3.29 4.43
C ALA A 68 -1.24 -2.20 3.74
N LYS A 69 -1.86 -1.13 3.22
CA LYS A 69 -1.11 0.02 2.65
C LYS A 69 -0.30 0.77 3.72
N MET A 70 -0.89 1.01 4.89
CA MET A 70 -0.19 1.67 6.00
C MET A 70 1.01 0.84 6.49
N VAL A 71 0.85 -0.48 6.61
CA VAL A 71 1.94 -1.39 6.99
C VAL A 71 3.05 -1.35 5.94
N LEU A 72 2.73 -1.39 4.64
CA LEU A 72 3.74 -1.24 3.59
C LEU A 72 4.52 0.08 3.75
N ALA A 73 3.81 1.20 3.93
CA ALA A 73 4.44 2.50 4.12
C ALA A 73 5.44 2.51 5.29
N PHE A 74 5.07 1.94 6.44
CA PHE A 74 5.96 1.84 7.59
C PHE A 74 7.13 0.89 7.36
N GLN A 75 6.92 -0.23 6.65
CA GLN A 75 8.01 -1.14 6.29
C GLN A 75 9.03 -0.46 5.37
N MET A 76 8.57 0.24 4.33
CA MET A 76 9.46 1.01 3.45
C MET A 76 10.30 2.03 4.24
N THR A 77 9.67 2.76 5.16
CA THR A 77 10.40 3.71 6.03
C THR A 77 11.41 3.00 6.95
N ALA A 78 11.04 1.85 7.53
CA ALA A 78 11.93 1.06 8.38
C ALA A 78 13.13 0.49 7.63
N GLU A 79 12.98 0.23 6.33
CA GLU A 79 14.03 -0.21 5.41
C GLU A 79 14.91 0.96 4.90
N GLY A 80 14.58 2.20 5.27
CA GLY A 80 15.31 3.40 4.85
C GLY A 80 14.84 3.98 3.51
N HIS A 81 13.71 3.53 2.98
CA HIS A 81 13.09 4.08 1.78
C HIS A 81 12.10 5.20 2.11
N GLU A 82 12.09 6.23 1.26
CA GLU A 82 11.14 7.33 1.39
C GLU A 82 9.80 7.00 0.72
N LEU A 83 8.71 7.20 1.46
CA LEU A 83 7.36 7.17 0.90
C LEU A 83 7.10 8.49 0.16
N SER A 84 6.66 8.41 -1.10
CA SER A 84 6.29 9.62 -1.85
C SER A 84 5.16 10.40 -1.18
N GLU A 85 5.20 11.74 -1.27
CA GLU A 85 4.14 12.63 -0.76
C GLU A 85 2.75 12.24 -1.29
N LYS A 86 2.67 11.84 -2.57
CA LYS A 86 1.42 11.37 -3.19
C LYS A 86 0.89 10.12 -2.49
N ALA A 87 1.72 9.11 -2.31
CA ALA A 87 1.30 7.85 -1.68
C ALA A 87 0.86 8.09 -0.22
N ALA A 88 1.59 8.93 0.51
CA ALA A 88 1.20 9.34 1.86
C ALA A 88 -0.17 10.04 1.87
N ALA A 89 -0.38 11.01 0.97
CA ALA A 89 -1.64 11.74 0.86
C ALA A 89 -2.82 10.81 0.49
N ASP A 90 -2.60 9.86 -0.40
CA ASP A 90 -3.63 8.91 -0.81
C ASP A 90 -4.03 7.97 0.33
N ILE A 91 -3.06 7.46 1.12
CA ILE A 91 -3.34 6.69 2.35
C ILE A 91 -4.15 7.51 3.35
N VAL A 92 -3.80 8.80 3.56
CA VAL A 92 -4.55 9.68 4.49
C VAL A 92 -5.97 9.93 3.99
N ARG A 93 -6.18 10.14 2.69
CA ARG A 93 -7.53 10.31 2.11
C ARG A 93 -8.37 9.04 2.25
N GLU A 94 -7.77 7.88 2.02
CA GLU A 94 -8.44 6.58 2.19
C GLU A 94 -8.81 6.34 3.66
N ALA A 95 -7.94 6.71 4.60
CA ALA A 95 -8.22 6.66 6.03
C ALA A 95 -9.37 7.57 6.44
N GLN A 96 -9.42 8.79 5.90
CA GLN A 96 -10.51 9.72 6.16
C GLN A 96 -11.84 9.18 5.61
N CYS A 97 -11.83 8.57 4.43
CA CYS A 97 -13.02 8.03 3.79
C CYS A 97 -13.56 6.77 4.50
N LEU A 98 -12.67 5.84 4.89
CA LEU A 98 -13.07 4.52 5.38
C LEU A 98 -13.26 4.47 6.90
N LEU A 99 -12.54 5.31 7.64
CA LEU A 99 -12.45 5.25 9.11
C LEU A 99 -12.74 6.60 9.79
N ASP A 100 -12.97 7.67 9.04
CA ASP A 100 -13.12 9.04 9.55
C ASP A 100 -11.92 9.51 10.38
N ILE A 101 -10.71 9.09 9.99
CA ILE A 101 -9.45 9.49 10.62
C ILE A 101 -8.47 10.12 9.63
N GLY A 102 -7.61 11.02 10.13
CA GLY A 102 -6.58 11.67 9.33
C GLY A 102 -7.03 13.01 8.73
N SER A 103 -6.05 13.87 8.45
CA SER A 103 -6.28 15.20 7.86
C SER A 103 -5.04 15.65 7.10
N LEU A 104 -5.26 16.29 5.94
CA LEU A 104 -4.21 16.94 5.14
C LEU A 104 -4.19 18.47 5.32
N ALA A 105 -4.94 19.00 6.28
CA ALA A 105 -5.08 20.45 6.48
C ALA A 105 -3.74 21.16 6.70
N GLY A 106 -2.76 20.51 7.35
CA GLY A 106 -1.41 21.05 7.53
C GLY A 106 -0.41 20.75 6.41
N ALA A 107 -0.72 19.82 5.49
CA ALA A 107 0.19 19.45 4.39
C ALA A 107 0.07 20.39 3.17
N SER A 108 -1.02 21.15 3.08
CA SER A 108 -1.32 22.01 1.94
C SER A 108 -0.49 23.29 1.92
N ASP A 109 -0.13 23.81 3.10
CA ASP A 109 0.57 25.09 3.25
C ASP A 109 2.04 25.01 2.75
N GLU A 110 2.74 23.90 2.99
CA GLU A 110 4.12 23.71 2.50
C GLU A 110 4.19 23.40 1.00
N ILE A 111 3.23 22.64 0.45
CA ILE A 111 3.22 22.30 -0.99
C ILE A 111 2.86 23.52 -1.85
N GLN A 112 1.97 24.40 -1.36
CA GLN A 112 1.67 25.67 -2.05
C GLN A 112 2.84 26.64 -1.98
N MET A 113 3.56 26.73 -0.84
CA MET A 113 4.76 27.58 -0.75
C MET A 113 5.90 27.11 -1.67
N ARG A 114 6.14 25.80 -1.79
CA ARG A 114 7.20 25.26 -2.66
C ARG A 114 6.93 25.38 -4.16
N ARG A 115 5.67 25.58 -4.58
CA ARG A 115 5.31 25.79 -6.00
C ARG A 115 5.27 27.26 -6.40
N ALA A 116 5.36 28.19 -5.44
CA ALA A 116 5.33 29.63 -5.66
C ALA A 116 6.72 30.29 -5.59
N ALA A 117 7.77 29.51 -5.31
CA ALA A 117 9.18 29.91 -5.31
C ALA A 117 9.90 29.37 -6.55
#